data_AF-A0AA44Q643-F1
#
_entry.id   AF-A0AA44Q643-F1
#
_cell.length_a   1.000
_cell.length_b   1.000
_cell.length_c   1.000
_cell.angle_alpha   90.00
_cell.angle_beta   90.00
_cell.angle_gamma   90.00
#
_symmetry.space_group_name_H-M   'P 1'
#
loop_
_entity.id
_entity.type
_entity.pdbx_description
1 polymer ?
#
loop_
_entity_poly.entity_id
_entity_poly.type
_entity_poly.pdbx_seq_one_letter_code
_entity_poly.pdbx_strand_id
1 'polypeptide(L)'
;MPDINLKALFLGDKGENADLFKELLLKMVDEHVGWRQNYMPQDLPVITPQDRSSQSFQETADHIRSVFNVLSSKLRAHSLPWHTAGRFWGHMNSETLMPSIIAYTAAMLWNGNNVAYESSPGTSQMEEEVGHEFAALMSYKKGESWGHICADGSIANLEGLWYARNMKSLPLAIKEVAPEFVAGKSEWELLNMSTDEVLDILDQIPEKIDEIKEHSARGGKHLQKLGKWLIPQTKHYSWLKAADIIGVGLDCVEQVDVDDHYRMDINKLEEKIRELAAQQIPVLGVVGVIGTTEEGQIDRIDKMVELRKKLAEEGIHFYIHVDAAYGGYARSIFLDENNEFIEWDQLEEVYTKHNVFTEKCGWLTKEVYHSFKAMNQAETITIDPHKMGYIPYSAGGIVIKDTRMRDVISYFATYVFEKGADIPALLGAYMLEGSKAGATAAAVWTAHKVLPLNVTGYGKLIGASIEGAYRFYDFLSEKEFKVGDKTIRVYPLTKPDFNMVDYVFNEEGNTDLEKMNQLNHDFFDHASYVKGGLYNNEFITSHTDFATPDYGNSPLPFVKSLGFSEGEWDREGKVTVLRACALSPYAHDKDVFEEYAVKMEKAIQGKLEKIYNVVA
;
A
#
# COMPACT_ATOMS: atom_id res chain seq x y z
N MET A 1 8.59 26.51 0.14
CA MET A 1 7.90 26.03 1.36
C MET A 1 8.84 26.16 2.55
N PRO A 2 8.32 26.30 3.78
CA PRO A 2 9.17 26.22 4.98
C PRO A 2 9.86 24.85 5.05
N ASP A 3 10.98 24.75 5.76
CA ASP A 3 11.60 23.45 6.04
C ASP A 3 10.67 22.65 6.96
N ILE A 4 10.27 21.45 6.51
CA ILE A 4 9.23 20.66 7.16
C ILE A 4 9.82 19.95 8.39
N ASN A 5 9.18 20.16 9.54
CA ASN A 5 9.47 19.43 10.77
C ASN A 5 8.41 18.33 10.99
N LEU A 6 8.82 17.07 10.81
CA LEU A 6 7.93 15.92 10.95
C LEU A 6 7.28 15.83 12.35
N LYS A 7 7.98 16.23 13.42
CA LYS A 7 7.45 16.16 14.80
C LYS A 7 6.22 17.05 15.00
N ALA A 8 6.02 18.07 14.17
CA ALA A 8 4.84 18.95 14.23
C ALA A 8 3.62 18.41 13.45
N LEU A 9 3.76 17.29 12.73
CA LEU A 9 2.72 16.76 11.83
C LEU A 9 1.88 15.63 12.44
N PHE A 10 2.17 15.21 13.65
CA PHE A 10 1.53 14.09 14.33
C PHE A 10 1.00 14.52 15.70
N LEU A 11 0.03 13.80 16.24
CA LEU A 11 -0.44 14.04 17.61
C LEU A 11 0.68 13.75 18.63
N GLY A 12 1.49 12.73 18.34
CA GLY A 12 2.61 12.27 19.13
C GLY A 12 2.24 11.09 20.02
N ASP A 13 3.21 10.20 20.27
CA ASP A 13 3.02 8.95 21.01
C ASP A 13 2.49 9.15 22.44
N LYS A 14 2.63 10.37 22.99
CA LYS A 14 2.13 10.78 24.31
C LYS A 14 1.18 11.98 24.25
N GLY A 15 0.74 12.37 23.05
CA GLY A 15 -0.12 13.54 22.84
C GLY A 15 0.61 14.86 23.05
N GLU A 16 1.89 14.92 22.74
CA GLU A 16 2.77 16.09 22.88
C GLU A 16 2.21 17.31 22.15
N ASN A 17 1.51 17.11 21.03
CA ASN A 17 0.90 18.16 20.22
C ASN A 17 -0.61 18.31 20.44
N ALA A 18 -1.15 17.83 21.56
CA ALA A 18 -2.60 17.83 21.81
C ALA A 18 -3.23 19.23 21.80
N ASP A 19 -2.50 20.26 22.23
CA ASP A 19 -3.02 21.63 22.23
C ASP A 19 -3.15 22.18 20.82
N LEU A 20 -2.14 21.98 19.96
CA LEU A 20 -2.20 22.34 18.55
C LEU A 20 -3.32 21.56 17.83
N PHE A 21 -3.44 20.26 18.11
CA PHE A 21 -4.51 19.43 17.55
C PHE A 21 -5.90 19.97 17.89
N LYS A 22 -6.14 20.29 19.18
CA LYS A 22 -7.42 20.84 19.65
C LYS A 22 -7.69 22.22 19.06
N GLU A 23 -6.69 23.10 19.01
CA GLU A 23 -6.82 24.44 18.44
C GLU A 23 -7.31 24.36 17.00
N LEU A 24 -6.62 23.60 16.15
CA LEU A 24 -6.94 23.46 14.75
C LEU A 24 -8.29 22.75 14.54
N LEU A 25 -8.57 21.70 15.31
CA LEU A 25 -9.83 20.98 15.20
C LEU A 25 -11.04 21.86 15.59
N LEU A 26 -10.95 22.58 16.71
CA LEU A 26 -12.03 23.47 17.16
C LEU A 26 -12.24 24.61 16.17
N LYS A 27 -11.16 25.17 15.63
CA LYS A 27 -11.25 26.18 14.57
C LYS A 27 -12.04 25.66 13.36
N MET A 28 -11.76 24.44 12.88
CA MET A 28 -12.50 23.87 11.74
C MET A 28 -13.98 23.62 12.06
N VAL A 29 -14.29 23.19 13.28
CA VAL A 29 -15.69 23.03 13.74
C VAL A 29 -16.40 24.38 13.77
N ASP A 30 -15.76 25.42 14.32
CA ASP A 30 -16.32 26.77 14.39
C ASP A 30 -16.54 27.37 12.99
N GLU A 31 -15.61 27.15 12.04
CA GLU A 31 -15.77 27.57 10.65
C GLU A 31 -16.98 26.92 9.98
N HIS A 32 -17.18 25.61 10.17
CA HIS A 32 -18.36 24.91 9.63
C HIS A 32 -19.67 25.37 10.26
N VAL A 33 -19.70 25.54 11.59
CA VAL A 33 -20.87 26.04 12.31
C VAL A 33 -21.19 27.47 11.85
N GLY A 34 -20.18 28.32 11.73
CA GLY A 34 -20.30 29.67 11.20
C GLY A 34 -20.81 29.69 9.76
N TRP A 35 -20.34 28.77 8.91
CA TRP A 35 -20.86 28.61 7.55
C TRP A 35 -22.35 28.24 7.56
N ARG A 36 -22.77 27.24 8.34
CA ARG A 36 -24.20 26.85 8.44
C ARG A 36 -25.10 27.98 8.91
N GLN A 37 -24.64 28.80 9.85
CA GLN A 37 -25.42 29.91 10.40
C GLN A 37 -25.57 31.08 9.43
N ASN A 38 -24.59 31.31 8.55
CA ASN A 38 -24.48 32.54 7.78
C ASN A 38 -24.57 32.35 6.26
N TYR A 39 -24.53 31.12 5.74
CA TYR A 39 -24.61 30.86 4.30
C TYR A 39 -25.96 31.29 3.69
N MET A 40 -27.05 31.06 4.42
CA MET A 40 -28.40 31.54 4.11
C MET A 40 -28.96 32.32 5.31
N PRO A 41 -28.57 33.59 5.50
CA PRO A 41 -28.81 34.32 6.75
C PRO A 41 -30.29 34.63 7.03
N GLN A 42 -31.16 34.50 6.03
CA GLN A 42 -32.61 34.68 6.16
C GLN A 42 -33.33 33.51 6.85
N ASP A 43 -32.67 32.35 6.96
CA ASP A 43 -33.30 31.16 7.54
C ASP A 43 -33.30 31.24 9.07
N LEU A 44 -34.46 30.96 9.68
CA LEU A 44 -34.58 30.94 11.14
C LEU A 44 -34.12 29.58 11.71
N PRO A 45 -33.50 29.56 12.90
CA PRO A 45 -33.10 28.31 13.54
C PRO A 45 -34.34 27.47 13.90
N VAL A 46 -34.39 26.25 13.38
CA VAL A 46 -35.48 25.28 13.63
C VAL A 46 -35.47 24.78 15.07
N ILE A 47 -34.28 24.65 15.67
CA ILE A 47 -34.12 24.25 17.08
C ILE A 47 -34.06 25.50 17.95
N THR A 48 -35.12 25.73 18.72
CA THR A 48 -35.28 26.95 19.52
C THR A 48 -34.69 26.82 20.94
N PRO A 49 -34.53 27.93 21.68
CA PRO A 49 -34.22 27.86 23.11
C PRO A 49 -35.26 27.08 23.94
N GLN A 50 -36.54 27.10 23.52
CA GLN A 50 -37.62 26.37 24.21
C GLN A 50 -37.51 24.86 23.99
N ASP A 51 -37.15 24.42 22.78
CA ASP A 51 -36.91 23.00 22.51
C ASP A 51 -35.75 22.49 23.38
N ARG A 52 -34.66 23.27 23.44
CA ARG A 52 -33.47 22.93 24.24
C ARG A 52 -33.74 22.88 25.74
N SER A 53 -34.68 23.66 26.26
CA SER A 53 -35.04 23.64 27.68
C SER A 53 -36.09 22.58 28.03
N SER A 54 -36.68 21.91 27.04
CA SER A 54 -37.65 20.83 27.26
C SER A 54 -37.02 19.63 27.97
N GLN A 55 -37.81 18.95 28.80
CA GLN A 55 -37.36 17.76 29.53
C GLN A 55 -36.89 16.65 28.58
N SER A 56 -37.65 16.37 27.52
CA SER A 56 -37.29 15.35 26.52
C SER A 56 -35.96 15.63 25.83
N PHE A 57 -35.65 16.91 25.56
CA PHE A 57 -34.36 17.29 24.98
C PHE A 57 -33.20 17.05 25.94
N GLN A 58 -33.34 17.46 27.20
CA GLN A 58 -32.31 17.25 28.22
C GLN A 58 -32.07 15.76 28.49
N GLU A 59 -33.13 14.96 28.61
CA GLU A 59 -33.05 13.51 28.77
C GLU A 59 -32.35 12.84 27.58
N THR A 60 -32.64 13.31 26.35
CA THR A 60 -31.96 12.82 25.14
C THR A 60 -30.48 13.20 25.12
N ALA A 61 -30.15 14.44 25.51
CA ALA A 61 -28.76 14.89 25.61
C ALA A 61 -27.97 14.11 26.67
N ASP A 62 -28.58 13.80 27.81
CA ASP A 62 -27.98 12.95 28.84
C ASP A 62 -27.81 11.51 28.36
N HIS A 63 -28.76 10.97 27.59
CA HIS A 63 -28.62 9.67 26.95
C HIS A 63 -27.43 9.64 25.98
N ILE A 64 -27.27 10.67 25.14
CA ILE A 64 -26.11 10.80 24.23
C ILE A 64 -24.79 10.83 25.03
N ARG A 65 -24.70 11.62 26.10
CA ARG A 65 -23.51 11.65 26.98
C ARG A 65 -23.21 10.28 27.58
N SER A 66 -24.23 9.56 28.03
CA SER A 66 -24.09 8.20 28.56
C SER A 66 -23.55 7.23 27.51
N VAL A 67 -24.06 7.27 26.28
CA VAL A 67 -23.56 6.45 25.17
C VAL A 67 -22.10 6.79 24.84
N PHE A 68 -21.72 8.07 24.83
CA PHE A 68 -20.32 8.48 24.63
C PHE A 68 -19.39 7.99 25.74
N ASN A 69 -19.85 7.96 26.99
CA ASN A 69 -19.07 7.37 28.09
C ASN A 69 -18.83 5.87 27.87
N VAL A 70 -19.84 5.14 27.38
CA VAL A 70 -19.70 3.72 27.04
C VAL A 70 -18.73 3.52 25.87
N LEU A 71 -18.86 4.31 24.80
CA LEU A 71 -17.93 4.28 23.66
C LEU A 71 -16.49 4.55 24.11
N SER A 72 -16.27 5.62 24.86
CA SER A 72 -14.95 6.00 25.40
C SER A 72 -14.37 4.92 26.30
N SER A 73 -15.19 4.27 27.13
CA SER A 73 -14.76 3.17 27.99
C SER A 73 -14.33 1.96 27.17
N LYS A 74 -15.14 1.55 26.18
CA LYS A 74 -14.82 0.42 25.29
C LYS A 74 -13.52 0.62 24.53
N LEU A 75 -13.32 1.79 23.92
CA LEU A 75 -12.10 2.10 23.17
C LEU A 75 -10.87 2.07 24.09
N ARG A 76 -10.92 2.69 25.28
CA ARG A 76 -9.76 2.70 26.20
C ARG A 76 -9.47 1.34 26.85
N ALA A 77 -10.49 0.51 27.06
CA ALA A 77 -10.33 -0.79 27.72
C ALA A 77 -9.90 -1.92 26.77
N HIS A 78 -10.18 -1.79 25.47
CA HIS A 78 -10.00 -2.87 24.49
C HIS A 78 -9.09 -2.51 23.31
N SER A 79 -8.67 -1.25 23.17
CA SER A 79 -7.63 -0.91 22.20
C SER A 79 -6.26 -1.39 22.66
N LEU A 80 -5.39 -1.69 21.69
CA LEU A 80 -3.98 -1.93 21.97
C LEU A 80 -3.34 -0.66 22.57
N PRO A 81 -2.40 -0.79 23.52
CA PRO A 81 -1.59 0.31 23.99
C PRO A 81 -0.95 1.04 22.80
N TRP A 82 -0.98 2.38 22.84
CA TRP A 82 -0.47 3.19 21.74
C TRP A 82 0.99 2.85 21.43
N HIS A 83 1.29 2.70 20.14
CA HIS A 83 2.61 2.31 19.67
C HIS A 83 3.58 3.46 19.95
N THR A 84 4.52 3.26 20.88
CA THR A 84 5.55 4.26 21.19
C THR A 84 6.82 3.92 20.41
N ALA A 85 7.44 4.92 19.79
CA ALA A 85 8.72 4.80 19.12
C ALA A 85 9.75 4.07 19.99
N GLY A 86 10.47 3.13 19.39
CA GLY A 86 11.49 2.33 20.06
C GLY A 86 10.96 1.17 20.93
N ARG A 87 9.68 1.14 21.30
CA ARG A 87 9.06 -0.02 21.98
C ARG A 87 8.35 -0.94 21.00
N PHE A 88 7.60 -0.35 20.06
CA PHE A 88 6.80 -1.10 19.11
C PHE A 88 7.54 -1.27 17.78
N TRP A 89 7.87 -2.51 17.47
CA TRP A 89 8.52 -2.99 16.24
C TRP A 89 7.68 -4.13 15.63
N GLY A 90 6.38 -3.88 15.50
CA GLY A 90 5.44 -4.78 14.85
C GLY A 90 5.05 -4.32 13.44
N HIS A 91 4.03 -4.96 12.86
CA HIS A 91 3.66 -4.74 11.45
C HIS A 91 2.65 -3.60 11.20
N MET A 92 1.89 -3.16 12.23
CA MET A 92 0.86 -2.13 12.09
C MET A 92 1.26 -0.79 12.70
N ASN A 93 0.90 0.32 12.06
CA ASN A 93 0.98 1.66 12.64
C ASN A 93 -0.42 2.26 12.82
N SER A 94 -0.60 2.97 13.93
CA SER A 94 -1.83 3.70 14.26
C SER A 94 -1.62 5.22 14.28
N GLU A 95 -0.37 5.69 14.21
CA GLU A 95 -0.04 7.11 14.15
C GLU A 95 -0.26 7.62 12.72
N THR A 96 -1.11 8.63 12.58
CA THR A 96 -1.49 9.21 11.28
C THR A 96 -1.27 10.72 11.30
N LEU A 97 -1.14 11.32 10.13
CA LEU A 97 -0.90 12.76 10.02
C LEU A 97 -2.06 13.54 10.65
N MET A 98 -1.75 14.32 11.67
CA MET A 98 -2.66 15.28 12.30
C MET A 98 -3.46 16.13 11.28
N PRO A 99 -2.85 16.74 10.24
CA PRO A 99 -3.61 17.48 9.25
C PRO A 99 -4.65 16.62 8.51
N SER A 100 -4.36 15.33 8.29
CA SER A 100 -5.28 14.38 7.65
C SER A 100 -6.47 14.05 8.55
N ILE A 101 -6.23 13.80 9.85
CA ILE A 101 -7.29 13.57 10.85
C ILE A 101 -8.23 14.77 10.94
N ILE A 102 -7.66 15.98 11.03
CA ILE A 102 -8.42 17.23 11.14
C ILE A 102 -9.23 17.47 9.87
N ALA A 103 -8.62 17.32 8.69
CA ALA A 103 -9.31 17.50 7.41
C ALA A 103 -10.46 16.50 7.23
N TYR A 104 -10.25 15.22 7.57
CA TYR A 104 -11.32 14.22 7.55
C TYR A 104 -12.47 14.63 8.47
N THR A 105 -12.15 14.99 9.72
CA THR A 105 -13.16 15.36 10.72
C THR A 105 -13.96 16.59 10.30
N ALA A 106 -13.29 17.60 9.73
CA ALA A 106 -13.93 18.81 9.23
C ALA A 106 -14.84 18.52 8.04
N ALA A 107 -14.32 17.84 7.01
CA ALA A 107 -15.07 17.53 5.79
C ALA A 107 -16.24 16.58 6.04
N MET A 108 -16.14 15.69 7.03
CA MET A 108 -17.24 14.81 7.47
C MET A 108 -18.48 15.62 7.90
N LEU A 109 -18.33 16.86 8.38
CA LEU A 109 -19.45 17.70 8.79
C LEU A 109 -20.30 18.21 7.60
N TRP A 110 -19.73 18.23 6.39
CA TRP A 110 -20.48 18.43 5.13
C TRP A 110 -21.09 17.13 4.62
N ASN A 111 -20.48 15.98 4.94
CA ASN A 111 -20.94 14.65 4.53
C ASN A 111 -21.17 14.53 3.01
N GLY A 112 -20.27 15.13 2.22
CA GLY A 112 -20.33 15.09 0.77
C GLY A 112 -20.06 13.68 0.23
N ASN A 113 -20.84 13.26 -0.77
CA ASN A 113 -20.63 12.01 -1.48
C ASN A 113 -19.93 12.26 -2.82
N ASN A 114 -18.69 11.79 -2.97
CA ASN A 114 -17.85 12.04 -4.15
C ASN A 114 -18.28 11.24 -5.40
N VAL A 115 -19.25 10.32 -5.29
CA VAL A 115 -19.81 9.66 -6.49
C VAL A 115 -20.60 10.63 -7.38
N ALA A 116 -21.18 11.68 -6.77
CA ALA A 116 -22.05 12.64 -7.43
C ALA A 116 -21.55 14.05 -7.13
N TYR A 117 -21.04 14.72 -8.16
CA TYR A 117 -20.40 16.03 -8.01
C TYR A 117 -21.29 17.10 -7.39
N GLU A 118 -22.58 17.13 -7.73
CA GLU A 118 -23.55 18.07 -7.15
C GLU A 118 -23.68 17.95 -5.62
N SER A 119 -23.41 16.76 -5.06
CA SER A 119 -23.42 16.54 -3.61
C SER A 119 -22.15 17.03 -2.93
N SER A 120 -21.05 17.21 -3.67
CA SER A 120 -19.73 17.39 -3.07
C SER A 120 -18.70 18.11 -3.96
N PRO A 121 -19.00 19.28 -4.56
CA PRO A 121 -18.10 19.89 -5.55
C PRO A 121 -16.67 20.12 -5.04
N GLY A 122 -16.54 20.58 -3.79
CA GLY A 122 -15.24 20.86 -3.17
C GLY A 122 -14.38 19.61 -2.99
N THR A 123 -14.93 18.54 -2.45
CA THR A 123 -14.19 17.29 -2.18
C THR A 123 -14.04 16.41 -3.42
N SER A 124 -14.93 16.55 -4.41
CA SER A 124 -14.77 15.91 -5.73
C SER A 124 -13.59 16.53 -6.50
N GLN A 125 -13.43 17.86 -6.43
CA GLN A 125 -12.26 18.53 -7.02
C GLN A 125 -10.96 18.13 -6.31
N MET A 126 -10.98 18.03 -4.98
CA MET A 126 -9.83 17.54 -4.20
C MET A 126 -9.41 16.13 -4.62
N GLU A 127 -10.37 15.25 -4.91
CA GLU A 127 -10.07 13.89 -5.35
C GLU A 127 -9.43 13.85 -6.74
N GLU A 128 -9.90 14.67 -7.68
CA GLU A 128 -9.27 14.76 -8.99
C GLU A 128 -7.83 15.26 -8.90
N GLU A 129 -7.59 16.27 -8.04
CA GLU A 129 -6.23 16.73 -7.76
C GLU A 129 -5.37 15.61 -7.17
N VAL A 130 -5.90 14.82 -6.23
CA VAL A 130 -5.20 13.66 -5.66
C VAL A 130 -4.88 12.62 -6.74
N GLY A 131 -5.81 12.35 -7.66
CA GLY A 131 -5.57 11.49 -8.81
C GLY A 131 -4.41 11.94 -9.68
N HIS A 132 -4.37 13.23 -10.01
CA HIS A 132 -3.26 13.84 -10.75
C HIS A 132 -1.94 13.85 -9.96
N GLU A 133 -2.00 14.04 -8.64
CA GLU A 133 -0.84 13.97 -7.75
C GLU A 133 -0.26 12.56 -7.72
N PHE A 134 -1.10 11.52 -7.66
CA PHE A 134 -0.64 10.14 -7.79
C PHE A 134 -0.01 9.89 -9.16
N ALA A 135 -0.65 10.35 -10.24
CA ALA A 135 -0.10 10.21 -11.59
C ALA A 135 1.26 10.91 -11.75
N ALA A 136 1.41 12.12 -11.18
CA ALA A 136 2.68 12.84 -11.13
C ALA A 136 3.73 12.11 -10.28
N LEU A 137 3.33 11.56 -9.12
CA LEU A 137 4.20 10.74 -8.27
C LEU A 137 4.71 9.51 -9.02
N MET A 138 3.96 8.98 -9.99
CA MET A 138 4.39 7.86 -10.84
C MET A 138 5.13 8.29 -12.11
N SER A 139 5.39 9.60 -12.28
CA SER A 139 5.96 10.19 -13.51
C SER A 139 5.18 9.81 -14.77
N TYR A 140 3.87 9.61 -14.65
CA TYR A 140 3.00 9.51 -15.83
C TYR A 140 2.80 10.89 -16.46
N LYS A 141 2.52 10.90 -17.76
CA LYS A 141 2.45 12.13 -18.53
C LYS A 141 1.23 12.96 -18.12
N LYS A 142 1.49 14.20 -17.70
CA LYS A 142 0.45 15.14 -17.26
C LYS A 142 -0.61 15.32 -18.35
N GLY A 143 -1.88 15.19 -17.95
CA GLY A 143 -3.05 15.34 -18.84
C GLY A 143 -3.37 14.09 -19.66
N GLU A 144 -2.50 13.07 -19.65
CA GLU A 144 -2.72 11.80 -20.33
C GLU A 144 -2.91 10.64 -19.34
N SER A 145 -2.78 10.89 -18.04
CA SER A 145 -2.92 9.89 -16.98
C SER A 145 -3.93 10.34 -15.92
N TRP A 146 -4.42 9.37 -15.15
CA TRP A 146 -5.48 9.60 -14.19
C TRP A 146 -5.35 8.64 -13.01
N GLY A 147 -6.04 8.94 -11.92
CA GLY A 147 -6.14 8.09 -10.75
C GLY A 147 -7.27 8.55 -9.84
N HIS A 148 -7.59 7.74 -8.84
CA HIS A 148 -8.58 8.11 -7.83
C HIS A 148 -8.33 7.35 -6.53
N ILE A 149 -9.07 7.75 -5.48
CA ILE A 149 -9.04 7.08 -4.19
C ILE A 149 -9.99 5.89 -4.24
N CYS A 150 -9.54 4.73 -3.76
CA CYS A 150 -10.36 3.55 -3.53
C CYS A 150 -10.67 3.40 -2.03
N ALA A 151 -11.65 2.56 -1.66
CA ALA A 151 -11.88 2.22 -0.25
C ALA A 151 -10.62 1.62 0.38
N ASP A 152 -9.96 0.70 -0.30
CA ASP A 152 -8.71 0.07 0.16
C ASP A 152 -7.89 -0.49 -1.01
N GLY A 153 -6.66 -0.92 -0.73
CA GLY A 153 -5.75 -1.47 -1.74
C GLY A 153 -6.18 -2.82 -2.33
N SER A 154 -7.03 -3.60 -1.66
CA SER A 154 -7.57 -4.83 -2.25
C SER A 154 -8.60 -4.51 -3.33
N ILE A 155 -9.39 -3.46 -3.12
CA ILE A 155 -10.29 -2.92 -4.15
C ILE A 155 -9.50 -2.31 -5.30
N ALA A 156 -8.42 -1.57 -5.04
CA ALA A 156 -7.53 -1.06 -6.08
C ALA A 156 -6.89 -2.19 -6.92
N ASN A 157 -6.41 -3.26 -6.29
CA ASN A 157 -5.90 -4.44 -6.99
C ASN A 157 -6.98 -5.15 -7.83
N LEU A 158 -8.20 -5.29 -7.29
CA LEU A 158 -9.35 -5.84 -8.02
C LEU A 158 -9.69 -4.97 -9.24
N GLU A 159 -9.68 -3.65 -9.09
CA GLU A 159 -9.90 -2.72 -10.18
C GLU A 159 -8.78 -2.79 -11.23
N GLY A 160 -7.51 -2.91 -10.80
CA GLY A 160 -6.37 -3.16 -11.70
C GLY A 160 -6.53 -4.43 -12.53
N LEU A 161 -7.01 -5.52 -11.94
CA LEU A 161 -7.34 -6.74 -12.68
C LEU A 161 -8.58 -6.58 -13.57
N TRP A 162 -9.56 -5.76 -13.17
CA TRP A 162 -10.73 -5.45 -13.99
C TRP A 162 -10.33 -4.69 -15.26
N TYR A 163 -9.42 -3.73 -15.15
CA TYR A 163 -8.78 -3.06 -16.29
C TYR A 163 -8.10 -4.07 -17.19
N ALA A 164 -7.17 -4.89 -16.66
CA ALA A 164 -6.44 -5.88 -17.45
C ALA A 164 -7.39 -6.85 -18.19
N ARG A 165 -8.41 -7.37 -17.49
CA ARG A 165 -9.41 -8.29 -18.05
C ARG A 165 -10.17 -7.66 -19.21
N ASN A 166 -10.68 -6.44 -19.05
CA ASN A 166 -11.44 -5.80 -20.11
C ASN A 166 -10.51 -5.41 -21.27
N MET A 167 -9.34 -4.83 -21.00
CA MET A 167 -8.35 -4.48 -22.02
C MET A 167 -7.99 -5.68 -22.90
N LYS A 168 -7.70 -6.84 -22.28
CA LYS A 168 -7.32 -8.07 -23.00
C LYS A 168 -8.43 -8.62 -23.91
N SER A 169 -9.70 -8.34 -23.57
CA SER A 169 -10.85 -8.81 -24.35
C SER A 169 -11.22 -7.90 -25.52
N LEU A 170 -10.80 -6.63 -25.50
CA LEU A 170 -11.20 -5.63 -26.50
C LEU A 170 -10.79 -6.00 -27.93
N PRO A 171 -9.58 -6.51 -28.23
CA PRO A 171 -9.22 -6.94 -29.59
C PRO A 171 -10.19 -7.96 -30.19
N LEU A 172 -10.71 -8.88 -29.37
CA LEU A 172 -11.71 -9.86 -29.80
C LEU A 172 -13.08 -9.22 -30.03
N ALA A 173 -13.48 -8.28 -29.17
CA ALA A 173 -14.71 -7.52 -29.34
C ALA A 173 -14.67 -6.62 -30.59
N ILE A 174 -13.54 -5.95 -30.83
CA ILE A 174 -13.30 -5.16 -32.05
C ILE A 174 -13.40 -6.06 -33.29
N LYS A 175 -12.86 -7.28 -33.24
CA LYS A 175 -13.01 -8.23 -34.35
C LYS A 175 -14.47 -8.60 -34.64
N GLU A 176 -15.33 -8.65 -33.61
CA GLU A 176 -16.76 -8.96 -33.79
C GLU A 176 -17.54 -7.76 -34.35
N VAL A 177 -17.23 -6.54 -33.91
CA VAL A 177 -18.04 -5.32 -34.16
C VAL A 177 -17.48 -4.46 -35.32
N ALA A 178 -16.16 -4.44 -35.50
CA ALA A 178 -15.44 -3.61 -36.47
C ALA A 178 -14.20 -4.36 -37.03
N PRO A 179 -14.39 -5.52 -37.70
CA PRO A 179 -13.31 -6.40 -38.14
C PRO A 179 -12.27 -5.73 -39.03
N GLU A 180 -12.64 -4.67 -39.75
CA GLU A 180 -11.76 -3.90 -40.62
C GLU A 180 -10.56 -3.28 -39.89
N PHE A 181 -10.69 -2.95 -38.61
CA PHE A 181 -9.62 -2.33 -37.80
C PHE A 181 -8.58 -3.34 -37.30
N VAL A 182 -8.91 -4.62 -37.35
CA VAL A 182 -8.04 -5.72 -36.91
C VAL A 182 -7.88 -6.80 -37.99
N ALA A 183 -8.15 -6.42 -39.24
CA ALA A 183 -8.10 -7.32 -40.38
C ALA A 183 -6.70 -7.92 -40.56
N GLY A 184 -6.64 -9.23 -40.81
CA GLY A 184 -5.38 -9.95 -41.01
C GLY A 184 -4.67 -10.40 -39.74
N LYS A 185 -5.10 -9.98 -38.55
CA LYS A 185 -4.56 -10.46 -37.27
C LYS A 185 -5.21 -11.80 -36.86
N SER A 186 -4.37 -12.77 -36.53
CA SER A 186 -4.76 -14.03 -35.89
C SER A 186 -5.28 -13.81 -34.46
N GLU A 187 -5.97 -14.79 -33.88
CA GLU A 187 -6.42 -14.71 -32.49
C GLU A 187 -5.25 -14.54 -31.50
N TRP A 188 -4.09 -15.16 -31.79
CA TRP A 188 -2.88 -14.99 -31.00
C TRP A 188 -2.35 -13.56 -31.05
N GLU A 189 -2.27 -12.97 -32.24
CA GLU A 189 -1.84 -11.57 -32.40
C GLU A 189 -2.79 -10.61 -31.70
N LEU A 190 -4.10 -10.85 -31.75
CA LEU A 190 -5.09 -10.03 -31.03
C LEU A 190 -4.92 -10.10 -29.52
N LEU A 191 -4.71 -11.30 -28.98
CA LEU A 191 -4.47 -11.51 -27.56
C LEU A 191 -3.07 -11.07 -27.10
N ASN A 192 -2.21 -10.59 -28.01
CA ASN A 192 -0.89 -10.04 -27.70
C ASN A 192 -0.71 -8.62 -28.24
N MET A 193 -1.80 -7.91 -28.56
CA MET A 193 -1.74 -6.48 -28.81
C MET A 193 -1.38 -5.72 -27.53
N SER A 194 -0.62 -4.65 -27.69
CA SER A 194 -0.30 -3.75 -26.59
C SER A 194 -1.49 -2.89 -26.18
N THR A 195 -1.51 -2.44 -24.92
CA THR A 195 -2.53 -1.54 -24.39
C THR A 195 -2.69 -0.29 -25.27
N ASP A 196 -1.57 0.32 -25.66
CA ASP A 196 -1.53 1.54 -26.47
C ASP A 196 -2.16 1.29 -27.87
N GLU A 197 -1.81 0.18 -28.54
CA GLU A 197 -2.42 -0.17 -29.85
C GLU A 197 -3.93 -0.38 -29.76
N VAL A 198 -4.42 -0.99 -28.68
CA VAL A 198 -5.86 -1.20 -28.48
C VAL A 198 -6.59 0.12 -28.31
N LEU A 199 -6.05 1.02 -27.49
CA LEU A 199 -6.62 2.35 -27.27
C LEU A 199 -6.60 3.19 -28.54
N ASP A 200 -5.51 3.15 -29.29
CA ASP A 200 -5.37 3.88 -30.56
C ASP A 200 -6.38 3.40 -31.63
N ILE A 201 -6.80 2.13 -31.59
CA ILE A 201 -7.89 1.64 -32.45
C ILE A 201 -9.23 2.16 -31.95
N LEU A 202 -9.50 2.12 -30.63
CA LEU A 202 -10.75 2.64 -30.09
C LEU A 202 -10.97 4.13 -30.42
N ASP A 203 -9.91 4.94 -30.41
CA ASP A 203 -9.95 6.35 -30.79
C ASP A 203 -10.32 6.58 -32.27
N GLN A 204 -10.12 5.58 -33.13
CA GLN A 204 -10.51 5.65 -34.54
C GLN A 204 -12.00 5.34 -34.77
N ILE A 205 -12.69 4.75 -33.78
CA ILE A 205 -14.10 4.31 -33.86
C ILE A 205 -14.93 4.70 -32.63
N PRO A 206 -14.91 5.97 -32.20
CA PRO A 206 -15.59 6.39 -30.98
C PRO A 206 -17.11 6.14 -31.00
N GLU A 207 -17.73 6.10 -32.17
CA GLU A 207 -19.16 5.83 -32.33
C GLU A 207 -19.57 4.38 -32.03
N LYS A 208 -18.62 3.44 -32.06
CA LYS A 208 -18.84 2.00 -31.79
C LYS A 208 -18.38 1.58 -30.40
N ILE A 209 -17.84 2.47 -29.58
CA ILE A 209 -17.23 2.11 -28.28
C ILE A 209 -18.20 1.40 -27.34
N ASP A 210 -19.46 1.86 -27.26
CA ASP A 210 -20.47 1.26 -26.39
C ASP A 210 -20.79 -0.19 -26.84
N GLU A 211 -20.93 -0.44 -28.14
CA GLU A 211 -21.15 -1.78 -28.70
C GLU A 211 -19.92 -2.68 -28.49
N ILE A 212 -18.71 -2.19 -28.73
CA ILE A 212 -17.47 -2.94 -28.47
C ILE A 212 -17.37 -3.32 -26.99
N LYS A 213 -17.71 -2.41 -26.08
CA LYS A 213 -17.73 -2.67 -24.64
C LYS A 213 -18.74 -3.76 -24.28
N GLU A 214 -19.92 -3.79 -24.88
CA GLU A 214 -20.90 -4.86 -24.66
C GLU A 214 -20.39 -6.24 -25.07
N HIS A 215 -19.58 -6.31 -26.12
CA HIS A 215 -18.96 -7.54 -26.63
C HIS A 215 -17.63 -7.92 -25.94
N SER A 216 -17.08 -7.03 -25.11
CA SER A 216 -15.89 -7.31 -24.30
C SER A 216 -16.17 -8.30 -23.15
N ALA A 217 -15.20 -8.50 -22.25
CA ALA A 217 -15.36 -9.27 -21.02
C ALA A 217 -16.54 -8.79 -20.13
N ARG A 218 -17.06 -7.57 -20.34
CA ARG A 218 -18.28 -7.07 -19.70
C ARG A 218 -19.51 -7.91 -20.07
N GLY A 219 -19.58 -8.45 -21.28
CA GLY A 219 -20.64 -9.37 -21.73
C GLY A 219 -20.54 -10.78 -21.14
N GLY A 220 -19.53 -11.05 -20.30
CA GLY A 220 -19.32 -12.35 -19.64
C GLY A 220 -18.80 -13.47 -20.56
N LYS A 221 -18.49 -13.15 -21.82
CA LYS A 221 -17.96 -14.11 -22.80
C LYS A 221 -16.43 -14.19 -22.72
N HIS A 222 -15.89 -15.35 -23.10
CA HIS A 222 -14.46 -15.56 -23.35
C HIS A 222 -13.48 -15.30 -22.19
N LEU A 223 -13.94 -15.19 -20.93
CA LEU A 223 -13.07 -14.89 -19.79
C LEU A 223 -11.88 -15.86 -19.66
N GLN A 224 -12.11 -17.15 -19.90
CA GLN A 224 -11.08 -18.19 -19.84
C GLN A 224 -10.08 -18.15 -21.00
N LYS A 225 -10.35 -17.38 -22.06
CA LYS A 225 -9.42 -17.19 -23.20
C LYS A 225 -8.39 -16.08 -22.95
N LEU A 226 -8.58 -15.27 -21.91
CA LEU A 226 -7.79 -14.05 -21.70
C LEU A 226 -6.37 -14.32 -21.19
N GLY A 227 -6.07 -15.57 -20.81
CA GLY A 227 -4.74 -16.00 -20.43
C GLY A 227 -4.55 -16.08 -18.92
N LYS A 228 -3.28 -16.11 -18.48
CA LYS A 228 -2.88 -16.26 -17.08
C LYS A 228 -2.48 -14.94 -16.43
N TRP A 229 -2.80 -14.79 -15.15
CA TRP A 229 -2.39 -13.69 -14.29
C TRP A 229 -1.20 -14.13 -13.44
N LEU A 230 -0.01 -13.64 -13.75
CA LEU A 230 1.23 -14.06 -13.11
C LEU A 230 1.55 -13.14 -11.93
N ILE A 231 1.77 -13.73 -10.75
CA ILE A 231 2.04 -12.99 -9.50
C ILE A 231 3.25 -13.61 -8.78
N PRO A 232 4.02 -12.88 -7.96
CA PRO A 232 5.12 -13.47 -7.21
C PRO A 232 4.62 -14.39 -6.10
N GLN A 233 5.41 -15.35 -5.65
CA GLN A 233 5.10 -16.18 -4.47
C GLN A 233 4.89 -15.35 -3.19
N THR A 234 5.52 -14.19 -3.09
CA THR A 234 5.40 -13.22 -1.97
C THR A 234 4.22 -12.24 -2.13
N LYS A 235 3.25 -12.56 -3.01
CA LYS A 235 2.02 -11.78 -3.24
C LYS A 235 1.23 -11.50 -1.97
N HIS A 236 0.43 -10.44 -2.01
CA HIS A 236 -0.70 -10.27 -1.10
C HIS A 236 -1.85 -11.22 -1.48
N TYR A 237 -2.58 -11.73 -0.49
CA TYR A 237 -3.69 -12.69 -0.69
C TYR A 237 -4.84 -12.15 -1.55
N SER A 238 -4.95 -10.82 -1.72
CA SER A 238 -6.02 -10.17 -2.48
C SER A 238 -6.09 -10.64 -3.93
N TRP A 239 -4.99 -11.11 -4.53
CA TRP A 239 -4.96 -11.50 -5.95
C TRP A 239 -5.80 -12.74 -6.25
N LEU A 240 -5.77 -13.75 -5.36
CA LEU A 240 -6.63 -14.93 -5.49
C LEU A 240 -8.10 -14.54 -5.35
N LYS A 241 -8.42 -13.71 -4.36
CA LYS A 241 -9.76 -13.16 -4.17
C LYS A 241 -10.23 -12.30 -5.36
N ALA A 242 -9.33 -11.51 -5.95
CA ALA A 242 -9.64 -10.67 -7.09
C ALA A 242 -9.98 -11.50 -8.33
N ALA A 243 -9.20 -12.56 -8.61
CA ALA A 243 -9.43 -13.46 -9.73
C ALA A 243 -10.76 -14.23 -9.61
N ASP A 244 -11.12 -14.65 -8.38
CA ASP A 244 -12.42 -15.22 -8.06
C ASP A 244 -13.56 -14.23 -8.36
N ILE A 245 -13.53 -13.04 -7.72
CA ILE A 245 -14.57 -12.01 -7.86
C ILE A 245 -14.78 -11.58 -9.31
N ILE A 246 -13.70 -11.40 -10.07
CA ILE A 246 -13.78 -10.87 -11.45
C ILE A 246 -14.17 -11.93 -12.50
N GLY A 247 -14.33 -13.18 -12.08
CA GLY A 247 -14.85 -14.28 -12.91
C GLY A 247 -13.83 -14.94 -13.85
N VAL A 248 -12.54 -14.59 -13.74
CA VAL A 248 -11.47 -15.30 -14.47
C VAL A 248 -11.09 -16.61 -13.77
N GLY A 249 -11.41 -16.75 -12.48
CA GLY A 249 -11.24 -17.97 -11.70
C GLY A 249 -9.83 -18.13 -11.12
N LEU A 250 -9.71 -18.96 -10.07
CA LEU A 250 -8.44 -19.19 -9.39
C LEU A 250 -7.39 -19.86 -10.29
N ASP A 251 -7.82 -20.71 -11.21
CA ASP A 251 -6.94 -21.40 -12.17
C ASP A 251 -6.26 -20.43 -13.17
N CYS A 252 -6.73 -19.18 -13.27
CA CYS A 252 -6.09 -18.13 -14.05
C CYS A 252 -4.82 -17.61 -13.37
N VAL A 253 -4.73 -17.70 -12.05
CA VAL A 253 -3.61 -17.15 -11.28
C VAL A 253 -2.49 -18.17 -11.19
N GLU A 254 -1.30 -17.80 -11.67
CA GLU A 254 -0.10 -18.61 -11.53
C GLU A 254 0.98 -17.85 -10.76
N GLN A 255 1.61 -18.55 -9.82
CA GLN A 255 2.67 -17.99 -9.00
C GLN A 255 4.02 -18.15 -9.71
N VAL A 256 4.86 -17.14 -9.60
CA VAL A 256 6.24 -17.13 -10.08
C VAL A 256 7.17 -17.16 -8.88
N ASP A 257 8.18 -18.02 -8.95
CA ASP A 257 9.21 -18.16 -7.92
C ASP A 257 9.91 -16.81 -7.64
N VAL A 258 10.37 -16.64 -6.41
CA VAL A 258 11.19 -15.49 -5.99
C VAL A 258 12.65 -15.91 -5.80
N ASP A 259 13.56 -14.95 -5.86
CA ASP A 259 14.98 -15.13 -5.61
C ASP A 259 15.32 -15.14 -4.11
N ASP A 260 16.61 -15.28 -3.79
CA ASP A 260 17.12 -15.30 -2.41
C ASP A 260 16.92 -13.97 -1.65
N HIS A 261 16.46 -12.90 -2.32
CA HIS A 261 16.08 -11.63 -1.72
C HIS A 261 14.55 -11.48 -1.61
N TYR A 262 13.78 -12.54 -1.89
CA TYR A 262 12.32 -12.55 -1.89
C TYR A 262 11.67 -11.64 -2.95
N ARG A 263 12.41 -11.34 -4.02
CA ARG A 263 11.92 -10.60 -5.19
C ARG A 263 11.58 -11.59 -6.31
N MET A 264 10.59 -11.29 -7.15
CA MET A 264 10.23 -12.14 -8.30
C MET A 264 11.46 -12.47 -9.16
N ASP A 265 11.71 -13.76 -9.40
CA ASP A 265 12.77 -14.21 -10.31
C ASP A 265 12.31 -14.00 -11.77
N ILE A 266 12.96 -13.06 -12.44
CA ILE A 266 12.64 -12.67 -13.81
C ILE A 266 12.99 -13.77 -14.83
N ASN A 267 13.96 -14.63 -14.54
CA ASN A 267 14.25 -15.78 -15.41
C ASN A 267 13.11 -16.79 -15.31
N LYS A 268 12.60 -17.05 -14.10
CA LYS A 268 11.45 -17.93 -13.87
C LYS A 268 10.17 -17.37 -14.50
N LEU A 269 9.99 -16.04 -14.44
CA LEU A 269 8.94 -15.34 -15.16
C LEU A 269 9.06 -15.58 -16.68
N GLU A 270 10.25 -15.39 -17.26
CA GLU A 270 10.48 -15.61 -18.70
C GLU A 270 10.20 -17.07 -19.10
N GLU A 271 10.73 -18.04 -18.34
CA GLU A 271 10.48 -19.48 -18.53
C GLU A 271 8.96 -19.77 -18.56
N LYS A 272 8.22 -19.26 -17.58
CA LYS A 272 6.78 -19.44 -17.47
C LYS A 272 6.01 -18.82 -18.63
N ILE A 273 6.34 -17.58 -19.01
CA ILE A 273 5.67 -16.91 -20.13
C ILE A 273 5.90 -17.69 -21.44
N ARG A 274 7.12 -18.18 -21.67
CA ARG A 274 7.45 -18.97 -22.86
C ARG A 274 6.74 -20.32 -22.87
N GLU A 275 6.62 -20.98 -21.72
CA GLU A 275 5.85 -22.21 -21.57
C GLU A 275 4.38 -22.00 -21.98
N LEU A 276 3.75 -20.94 -21.47
CA LEU A 276 2.36 -20.58 -21.80
C LEU A 276 2.20 -20.24 -23.29
N ALA A 277 3.11 -19.45 -23.84
CA ALA A 277 3.08 -19.08 -25.25
C ALA A 277 3.23 -20.27 -26.20
N ALA A 278 4.09 -21.25 -25.86
CA ALA A 278 4.22 -22.49 -26.61
C ALA A 278 2.91 -23.31 -26.65
N GLN A 279 2.07 -23.17 -25.61
CA GLN A 279 0.74 -23.78 -25.52
C GLN A 279 -0.37 -22.90 -26.09
N GLN A 280 -0.04 -21.75 -26.68
CA GLN A 280 -1.01 -20.74 -27.16
C GLN A 280 -1.92 -20.21 -26.04
N ILE A 281 -1.41 -20.17 -24.81
CA ILE A 281 -2.08 -19.56 -23.65
C ILE A 281 -1.51 -18.13 -23.50
N PRO A 282 -2.33 -17.07 -23.63
CA PRO A 282 -1.86 -15.71 -23.43
C PRO A 282 -1.47 -15.44 -21.97
N VAL A 283 -0.76 -14.35 -21.75
CA VAL A 283 -0.55 -13.78 -20.43
C VAL A 283 -1.49 -12.58 -20.29
N LEU A 284 -2.50 -12.70 -19.41
CA LEU A 284 -3.43 -11.61 -19.11
C LEU A 284 -2.65 -10.41 -18.57
N GLY A 285 -1.75 -10.67 -17.62
CA GLY A 285 -0.83 -9.69 -17.08
C GLY A 285 0.10 -10.27 -16.03
N VAL A 286 1.02 -9.43 -15.58
CA VAL A 286 2.03 -9.72 -14.57
C VAL A 286 1.93 -8.66 -13.48
N VAL A 287 1.97 -9.09 -12.22
CA VAL A 287 2.07 -8.20 -11.06
C VAL A 287 3.51 -8.11 -10.61
N GLY A 288 4.05 -6.90 -10.54
CA GLY A 288 5.25 -6.62 -9.76
C GLY A 288 4.91 -5.93 -8.45
N VAL A 289 5.56 -6.30 -7.36
CA VAL A 289 5.27 -5.77 -6.02
C VAL A 289 6.36 -4.80 -5.58
N ILE A 290 5.96 -3.60 -5.14
CA ILE A 290 6.85 -2.59 -4.55
C ILE A 290 6.53 -2.50 -3.06
N GLY A 291 7.33 -3.22 -2.26
CA GLY A 291 7.10 -3.43 -0.84
C GLY A 291 6.20 -4.65 -0.60
N THR A 292 6.79 -5.86 -0.66
CA THR A 292 6.09 -7.12 -0.34
C THR A 292 5.49 -7.07 1.07
N THR A 293 4.40 -7.83 1.27
CA THR A 293 3.60 -7.73 2.51
C THR A 293 4.41 -8.17 3.73
N GLU A 294 5.27 -9.18 3.55
CA GLU A 294 6.04 -9.75 4.64
C GLU A 294 7.47 -9.18 4.74
N GLU A 295 8.20 -9.08 3.63
CA GLU A 295 9.63 -8.75 3.69
C GLU A 295 9.94 -7.29 3.34
N GLY A 296 8.95 -6.54 2.84
CA GLY A 296 9.12 -5.18 2.34
C GLY A 296 10.04 -5.08 1.13
N GLN A 297 10.12 -6.14 0.32
CA GLN A 297 11.05 -6.26 -0.80
C GLN A 297 10.48 -5.63 -2.07
N ILE A 298 11.38 -5.32 -3.00
CA ILE A 298 11.06 -4.56 -4.20
C ILE A 298 11.38 -5.41 -5.43
N ASP A 299 10.33 -5.84 -6.14
CA ASP A 299 10.47 -6.61 -7.37
C ASP A 299 11.21 -5.81 -8.45
N ARG A 300 11.90 -6.53 -9.34
CA ARG A 300 12.67 -5.97 -10.47
C ARG A 300 11.78 -5.50 -11.62
N ILE A 301 11.02 -4.43 -11.38
CA ILE A 301 10.11 -3.82 -12.37
C ILE A 301 10.88 -3.40 -13.63
N ASP A 302 12.11 -2.91 -13.48
CA ASP A 302 12.99 -2.59 -14.60
C ASP A 302 13.21 -3.79 -15.53
N LYS A 303 13.49 -4.95 -14.94
CA LYS A 303 13.72 -6.20 -15.68
C LYS A 303 12.44 -6.81 -16.23
N MET A 304 11.32 -6.66 -15.53
CA MET A 304 10.00 -7.05 -16.06
C MET A 304 9.64 -6.25 -17.32
N VAL A 305 9.91 -4.94 -17.33
CA VAL A 305 9.70 -4.07 -18.49
C VAL A 305 10.65 -4.44 -19.63
N GLU A 306 11.94 -4.67 -19.34
CA GLU A 306 12.91 -5.15 -20.34
C GLU A 306 12.45 -6.48 -20.96
N LEU A 307 11.97 -7.41 -20.13
CA LEU A 307 11.44 -8.70 -20.59
C LEU A 307 10.21 -8.51 -21.49
N ARG A 308 9.28 -7.62 -21.13
CA ARG A 308 8.12 -7.32 -21.99
C ARG A 308 8.54 -6.82 -23.36
N LYS A 309 9.54 -5.93 -23.42
CA LYS A 309 10.07 -5.40 -24.69
C LYS A 309 10.70 -6.50 -25.53
N LYS A 310 11.53 -7.34 -24.92
CA LYS A 310 12.15 -8.50 -25.57
C LYS A 310 11.10 -9.45 -26.15
N LEU A 311 10.10 -9.82 -25.36
CA LEU A 311 9.06 -10.77 -25.77
C LEU A 311 8.08 -10.19 -26.81
N ALA A 312 7.91 -8.88 -26.85
CA ALA A 312 7.11 -8.21 -27.87
C ALA A 312 7.68 -8.41 -29.29
N GLU A 313 9.01 -8.48 -29.44
CA GLU A 313 9.68 -8.81 -30.72
C GLU A 313 9.34 -10.23 -31.22
N GLU A 314 8.90 -11.10 -30.30
CA GLU A 314 8.48 -12.48 -30.57
C GLU A 314 6.95 -12.62 -30.66
N GLY A 315 6.21 -11.50 -30.64
CA GLY A 315 4.74 -11.49 -30.72
C GLY A 315 4.04 -11.87 -29.43
N ILE A 316 4.67 -11.63 -28.28
CA ILE A 316 4.11 -11.90 -26.94
C ILE A 316 4.01 -10.57 -26.17
N HIS A 317 2.83 -10.27 -25.64
CA HIS A 317 2.60 -9.07 -24.82
C HIS A 317 1.79 -9.37 -23.57
N PHE A 318 2.08 -8.63 -22.50
CA PHE A 318 1.38 -8.74 -21.24
C PHE A 318 1.21 -7.36 -20.58
N TYR A 319 0.06 -7.22 -19.90
CA TYR A 319 -0.25 -6.10 -19.04
C TYR A 319 0.67 -6.13 -17.80
N ILE A 320 1.15 -4.97 -17.35
CA ILE A 320 1.90 -4.84 -16.09
C ILE A 320 1.05 -4.05 -15.10
N HIS A 321 0.74 -4.71 -13.98
CA HIS A 321 0.25 -4.03 -12.78
C HIS A 321 1.37 -3.95 -11.76
N VAL A 322 1.55 -2.78 -11.13
CA VAL A 322 2.45 -2.67 -9.98
C VAL A 322 1.62 -2.55 -8.71
N ASP A 323 1.71 -3.55 -7.85
CA ASP A 323 1.16 -3.49 -6.50
C ASP A 323 2.15 -2.70 -5.62
N ALA A 324 1.96 -1.39 -5.56
CA ALA A 324 2.70 -0.50 -4.68
C ALA A 324 1.83 -0.03 -3.51
N ALA A 325 0.89 -0.86 -3.06
CA ALA A 325 0.00 -0.51 -1.95
C ALA A 325 0.81 -0.02 -0.74
N TYR A 326 1.90 -0.71 -0.41
CA TYR A 326 2.79 -0.31 0.67
C TYR A 326 3.88 0.68 0.21
N GLY A 327 4.67 0.35 -0.81
CA GLY A 327 5.83 1.15 -1.22
C GLY A 327 5.56 2.30 -2.19
N GLY A 328 4.31 2.59 -2.57
CA GLY A 328 3.98 3.60 -3.58
C GLY A 328 4.42 5.02 -3.19
N TYR A 329 4.18 5.42 -1.94
CA TYR A 329 4.66 6.70 -1.41
C TYR A 329 6.18 6.78 -1.35
N ALA A 330 6.89 5.64 -1.26
CA ALA A 330 8.35 5.66 -1.24
C ALA A 330 8.95 6.22 -2.53
N ARG A 331 8.20 6.23 -3.64
CA ARG A 331 8.64 6.86 -4.89
C ARG A 331 8.92 8.36 -4.73
N SER A 332 8.34 9.04 -3.73
CA SER A 332 8.58 10.46 -3.47
C SER A 332 10.04 10.76 -3.12
N ILE A 333 10.79 9.77 -2.64
CA ILE A 333 12.22 9.93 -2.33
C ILE A 333 13.09 10.00 -3.59
N PHE A 334 12.53 9.78 -4.78
CA PHE A 334 13.25 9.87 -6.05
C PHE A 334 12.80 11.07 -6.89
N LEU A 335 11.96 11.96 -6.35
CA LEU A 335 11.45 13.13 -7.06
C LEU A 335 12.01 14.41 -6.44
N ASP A 336 12.54 15.32 -7.26
CA ASP A 336 13.06 16.62 -6.83
C ASP A 336 11.92 17.61 -6.48
N GLU A 337 12.25 18.84 -6.12
CA GLU A 337 11.24 19.87 -5.80
C GLU A 337 10.29 20.22 -6.97
N ASN A 338 10.64 19.85 -8.20
CA ASN A 338 9.86 20.07 -9.41
C ASN A 338 9.08 18.81 -9.85
N ASN A 339 9.16 17.73 -9.06
CA ASN A 339 8.63 16.40 -9.36
C ASN A 339 9.30 15.71 -10.56
N GLU A 340 10.55 16.07 -10.86
CA GLU A 340 11.39 15.36 -11.83
C GLU A 340 12.12 14.19 -11.14
N PHE A 341 12.26 13.07 -11.85
CA PHE A 341 12.94 11.91 -11.29
C PHE A 341 14.45 12.16 -11.20
N ILE A 342 15.00 12.06 -10.01
CA ILE A 342 16.41 12.37 -9.70
C ILE A 342 17.30 11.30 -10.33
N GLU A 343 18.37 11.73 -11.01
CA GLU A 343 19.36 10.82 -11.56
C GLU A 343 20.24 10.21 -10.46
N TRP A 344 20.67 8.96 -10.66
CA TRP A 344 21.35 8.15 -9.65
C TRP A 344 22.55 8.86 -8.99
N ASP A 345 23.34 9.57 -9.79
CA ASP A 345 24.54 10.29 -9.36
C ASP A 345 24.24 11.58 -8.57
N GLN A 346 23.01 12.08 -8.62
CA GLN A 346 22.56 13.29 -7.94
C GLN A 346 21.82 13.02 -6.61
N LEU A 347 21.38 11.78 -6.36
CA LEU A 347 20.55 11.44 -5.21
C LEU A 347 21.15 11.86 -3.87
N GLU A 348 22.44 11.59 -3.65
CA GLU A 348 23.11 11.93 -2.38
C GLU A 348 23.12 13.45 -2.13
N GLU A 349 23.38 14.24 -3.17
CA GLU A 349 23.36 15.71 -3.09
C GLU A 349 21.96 16.21 -2.75
N VAL A 350 20.94 15.68 -3.43
CA VAL A 350 19.54 16.06 -3.19
C VAL A 350 19.09 15.65 -1.78
N TYR A 351 19.44 14.44 -1.32
CA TYR A 351 19.12 13.98 0.04
C TYR A 351 19.74 14.85 1.11
N THR A 352 21.00 15.26 0.91
CA THR A 352 21.70 16.17 1.81
C THR A 352 21.06 17.56 1.79
N LYS A 353 20.78 18.11 0.59
CA LYS A 353 20.16 19.44 0.42
C LYS A 353 18.80 19.53 1.13
N HIS A 354 18.01 18.46 1.09
CA HIS A 354 16.64 18.45 1.62
C HIS A 354 16.51 17.78 3.00
N ASN A 355 17.62 17.35 3.62
CA ASN A 355 17.62 16.64 4.90
C ASN A 355 16.66 15.43 4.89
N VAL A 356 16.74 14.61 3.85
CA VAL A 356 15.91 13.40 3.69
C VAL A 356 16.33 12.33 4.70
N PHE A 357 17.64 12.20 4.92
CA PHE A 357 18.28 11.31 5.90
C PHE A 357 19.13 12.14 6.84
N THR A 358 19.22 11.75 8.11
CA THR A 358 20.11 12.40 9.07
C THR A 358 21.54 11.87 8.98
N GLU A 359 21.68 10.58 8.66
CA GLU A 359 22.95 9.92 8.41
C GLU A 359 22.85 9.02 7.17
N LYS A 360 23.98 8.75 6.50
CA LYS A 360 24.02 7.84 5.35
C LYS A 360 23.78 6.40 5.81
N CYS A 361 22.61 5.84 5.52
CA CYS A 361 22.21 4.50 5.97
C CYS A 361 22.45 3.37 4.95
N GLY A 362 23.04 3.65 3.78
CA GLY A 362 23.44 2.61 2.82
C GLY A 362 22.29 1.75 2.26
N TRP A 363 21.06 2.25 2.36
CA TRP A 363 19.85 1.50 2.04
C TRP A 363 19.67 1.23 0.55
N LEU A 364 19.92 2.27 -0.27
CA LEU A 364 19.55 2.25 -1.66
C LEU A 364 20.54 1.45 -2.50
N THR A 365 20.02 0.48 -3.24
CA THR A 365 20.75 -0.23 -4.29
C THR A 365 20.35 0.30 -5.67
N LYS A 366 21.19 0.06 -6.69
CA LYS A 366 20.83 0.41 -8.08
C LYS A 366 19.59 -0.34 -8.55
N GLU A 367 19.40 -1.56 -8.06
CA GLU A 367 18.28 -2.42 -8.44
C GLU A 367 16.95 -1.85 -7.95
N VAL A 368 16.89 -1.42 -6.68
CA VAL A 368 15.74 -0.73 -6.10
C VAL A 368 15.47 0.58 -6.84
N TYR A 369 16.50 1.40 -7.08
CA TYR A 369 16.38 2.65 -7.83
C TYR A 369 15.80 2.43 -9.23
N HIS A 370 16.34 1.48 -10.00
CA HIS A 370 15.87 1.21 -11.36
C HIS A 370 14.43 0.68 -11.36
N SER A 371 14.04 -0.10 -10.35
CA SER A 371 12.67 -0.58 -10.19
C SER A 371 11.68 0.57 -9.99
N PHE A 372 11.97 1.52 -9.09
CA PHE A 372 11.14 2.73 -8.93
C PHE A 372 11.11 3.62 -10.19
N LYS A 373 12.23 3.71 -10.91
CA LYS A 373 12.30 4.46 -12.19
C LYS A 373 11.38 3.85 -13.24
N ALA A 374 11.32 2.51 -13.31
CA ALA A 374 10.54 1.76 -14.29
C ALA A 374 9.03 1.68 -13.99
N MET A 375 8.57 2.08 -12.79
CA MET A 375 7.15 2.05 -12.44
C MET A 375 6.27 2.79 -13.45
N ASN A 376 6.77 3.87 -14.07
CA ASN A 376 6.03 4.64 -15.07
C ASN A 376 5.72 3.90 -16.39
N GLN A 377 6.15 2.64 -16.50
CA GLN A 377 5.88 1.77 -17.64
C GLN A 377 4.70 0.81 -17.39
N ALA A 378 4.24 0.70 -16.15
CA ALA A 378 3.07 -0.10 -15.79
C ALA A 378 1.80 0.51 -16.39
N GLU A 379 0.79 -0.30 -16.64
CA GLU A 379 -0.52 0.18 -17.08
C GLU A 379 -1.35 0.68 -15.89
N THR A 380 -1.32 -0.06 -14.77
CA THR A 380 -1.92 0.37 -13.50
C THR A 380 -0.97 0.23 -12.33
N ILE A 381 -1.14 1.09 -11.33
CA ILE A 381 -0.40 1.04 -10.06
C ILE A 381 -1.38 1.20 -8.90
N THR A 382 -1.35 0.28 -7.94
CA THR A 382 -2.02 0.43 -6.64
C THR A 382 -1.13 1.23 -5.68
N ILE A 383 -1.71 2.13 -4.90
CA ILE A 383 -1.03 2.91 -3.86
C ILE A 383 -1.99 3.18 -2.70
N ASP A 384 -1.59 2.90 -1.45
CA ASP A 384 -2.46 3.12 -0.29
C ASP A 384 -2.04 4.32 0.57
N PRO A 385 -2.82 5.42 0.56
CA PRO A 385 -2.72 6.49 1.56
C PRO A 385 -2.73 5.99 3.00
N HIS A 386 -3.53 4.98 3.34
CA HIS A 386 -3.63 4.48 4.73
C HIS A 386 -2.47 3.57 5.17
N LYS A 387 -1.49 3.30 4.30
CA LYS A 387 -0.24 2.60 4.63
C LYS A 387 0.88 3.63 4.82
N MET A 388 1.77 3.76 3.85
CA MET A 388 2.91 4.69 3.91
C MET A 388 2.53 6.14 3.60
N GLY A 389 1.27 6.42 3.29
CA GLY A 389 0.75 7.78 3.22
C GLY A 389 0.43 8.39 4.60
N TYR A 390 0.33 7.58 5.66
CA TYR A 390 -0.04 8.02 7.02
C TYR A 390 -1.43 8.71 7.08
N ILE A 391 -2.36 8.32 6.22
CA ILE A 391 -3.77 8.78 6.27
C ILE A 391 -4.62 7.79 7.11
N PRO A 392 -5.64 8.25 7.86
CA PRO A 392 -6.56 7.35 8.55
C PRO A 392 -7.25 6.35 7.62
N TYR A 393 -7.46 5.13 8.11
CA TYR A 393 -8.29 4.15 7.40
C TYR A 393 -9.72 4.69 7.20
N SER A 394 -10.38 4.44 6.08
CA SER A 394 -9.91 3.66 4.91
C SER A 394 -9.62 4.57 3.72
N ALA A 395 -8.45 4.39 3.10
CA ALA A 395 -8.02 5.11 1.91
C ALA A 395 -6.98 4.29 1.13
N GLY A 396 -7.44 3.63 0.06
CA GLY A 396 -6.60 3.08 -0.99
C GLY A 396 -6.53 4.01 -2.20
N GLY A 397 -5.88 3.57 -3.28
CA GLY A 397 -5.76 4.36 -4.49
C GLY A 397 -5.26 3.54 -5.67
N ILE A 398 -5.67 3.95 -6.86
CA ILE A 398 -5.23 3.38 -8.13
C ILE A 398 -4.85 4.50 -9.09
N VAL A 399 -3.83 4.25 -9.91
CA VAL A 399 -3.35 5.13 -10.96
C VAL A 399 -3.31 4.37 -12.28
N ILE A 400 -3.82 4.98 -13.34
CA ILE A 400 -3.76 4.48 -14.72
C ILE A 400 -2.78 5.32 -15.53
N LYS A 401 -1.93 4.66 -16.32
CA LYS A 401 -0.94 5.31 -17.20
C LYS A 401 -1.60 6.17 -18.28
N ASP A 402 -2.73 5.72 -18.79
CA ASP A 402 -3.47 6.36 -19.86
C ASP A 402 -4.94 6.59 -19.45
N THR A 403 -5.37 7.85 -19.44
CA THR A 403 -6.73 8.26 -19.06
C THR A 403 -7.80 7.57 -19.91
N ARG A 404 -7.52 7.24 -21.18
CA ARG A 404 -8.46 6.52 -22.07
C ARG A 404 -8.84 5.15 -21.52
N MET A 405 -8.00 4.53 -20.69
CA MET A 405 -8.30 3.22 -20.10
C MET A 405 -9.59 3.24 -19.28
N ARG A 406 -9.92 4.34 -18.58
CA ARG A 406 -11.13 4.42 -17.74
C ARG A 406 -12.42 4.23 -18.53
N ASP A 407 -12.42 4.56 -19.81
CA ASP A 407 -13.60 4.41 -20.68
C ASP A 407 -13.94 2.95 -20.92
N VAL A 408 -12.95 2.06 -20.78
CA VAL A 408 -13.11 0.61 -20.93
C VAL A 408 -13.92 0.02 -19.78
N ILE A 409 -13.80 0.57 -18.57
CA ILE A 409 -14.56 0.14 -17.40
C ILE A 409 -15.85 0.97 -17.17
N SER A 410 -16.00 2.11 -17.85
CA SER A 410 -17.02 3.09 -17.50
C SER A 410 -18.48 2.65 -17.66
N TYR A 411 -19.37 3.23 -16.85
CA TYR A 411 -20.83 3.10 -16.95
C TYR A 411 -21.52 4.47 -16.79
N PHE A 412 -22.35 4.86 -17.76
CA PHE A 412 -23.13 6.10 -17.71
C PHE A 412 -24.59 5.81 -17.39
N ALA A 413 -24.99 6.04 -16.13
CA ALA A 413 -26.38 6.00 -15.70
C ALA A 413 -27.04 7.39 -15.81
N THR A 414 -28.12 7.49 -16.57
CA THR A 414 -28.81 8.77 -16.91
C THR A 414 -29.36 9.53 -15.70
N TYR A 415 -29.52 8.89 -14.54
CA TYR A 415 -30.05 9.53 -13.33
C TYR A 415 -28.97 10.16 -12.43
N VAL A 416 -27.69 9.92 -12.70
CA VAL A 416 -26.55 10.46 -11.93
C VAL A 416 -25.58 11.26 -12.82
N PHE A 417 -25.45 10.87 -14.09
CA PHE A 417 -24.42 11.39 -14.97
C PHE A 417 -25.02 11.99 -16.24
N GLU A 418 -24.62 13.21 -16.57
CA GLU A 418 -24.92 13.84 -17.86
C GLU A 418 -23.82 13.44 -18.87
N LYS A 419 -24.19 12.71 -19.93
CA LYS A 419 -23.23 12.33 -20.99
C LYS A 419 -22.62 13.60 -21.60
N GLY A 420 -21.31 13.79 -21.43
CA GLY A 420 -20.55 14.94 -21.95
C GLY A 420 -20.08 15.95 -20.90
N ALA A 421 -20.35 15.74 -19.62
CA ALA A 421 -19.76 16.55 -18.54
C ALA A 421 -18.27 16.19 -18.34
N ASP A 422 -17.42 17.17 -18.05
CA ASP A 422 -16.03 16.91 -17.70
C ASP A 422 -15.89 16.40 -16.26
N ILE A 423 -14.79 15.70 -15.98
CA ILE A 423 -14.39 15.42 -14.60
C ILE A 423 -14.26 16.74 -13.82
N PRO A 424 -14.64 16.76 -12.52
CA PRO A 424 -14.98 15.60 -11.68
C PRO A 424 -16.47 15.23 -11.65
N ALA A 425 -17.30 15.72 -12.58
CA ALA A 425 -18.73 15.41 -12.64
C ALA A 425 -19.05 13.93 -12.89
N LEU A 426 -18.07 13.15 -13.38
CA LEU A 426 -18.22 11.77 -13.80
C LEU A 426 -17.38 10.78 -12.99
N LEU A 427 -16.81 11.18 -11.83
CA LEU A 427 -15.92 10.31 -11.05
C LEU A 427 -16.53 8.92 -10.80
N GLY A 428 -17.80 8.89 -10.38
CA GLY A 428 -18.52 7.64 -10.10
C GLY A 428 -18.79 6.74 -11.32
N ALA A 429 -18.65 7.25 -12.54
CA ALA A 429 -18.79 6.48 -13.76
C ALA A 429 -17.50 5.72 -14.13
N TYR A 430 -16.36 6.07 -13.53
CA TYR A 430 -15.02 5.63 -13.93
C TYR A 430 -14.30 4.77 -12.88
N MET A 431 -15.01 4.26 -11.88
CA MET A 431 -14.43 3.50 -10.77
C MET A 431 -15.25 2.24 -10.51
N LEU A 432 -14.67 1.26 -9.83
CA LEU A 432 -15.36 0.01 -9.46
C LEU A 432 -16.44 0.23 -8.39
N GLU A 433 -16.22 1.18 -7.51
CA GLU A 433 -17.04 1.42 -6.32
C GLU A 433 -18.22 2.38 -6.58
N GLY A 434 -19.08 2.55 -5.57
CA GLY A 434 -20.21 3.49 -5.60
C GLY A 434 -19.99 4.71 -4.72
N SER A 435 -20.97 5.03 -3.87
CA SER A 435 -20.87 6.14 -2.91
C SER A 435 -19.59 6.07 -2.07
N LYS A 436 -18.88 7.20 -1.98
CA LYS A 436 -17.62 7.32 -1.24
C LYS A 436 -17.50 8.68 -0.58
N ALA A 437 -16.88 8.71 0.61
CA ALA A 437 -16.84 9.89 1.44
C ALA A 437 -15.89 10.95 0.86
N GLY A 438 -16.40 12.17 0.63
CA GLY A 438 -15.57 13.33 0.31
C GLY A 438 -14.58 13.70 1.43
N ALA A 439 -14.88 13.28 2.67
CA ALA A 439 -13.96 13.41 3.79
C ALA A 439 -12.63 12.65 3.58
N THR A 440 -12.66 11.48 2.94
CA THR A 440 -11.45 10.74 2.58
C THR A 440 -10.60 11.53 1.58
N ALA A 441 -11.23 12.11 0.55
CA ALA A 441 -10.53 12.96 -0.41
C ALA A 441 -9.89 14.18 0.25
N ALA A 442 -10.60 14.88 1.14
CA ALA A 442 -10.07 16.01 1.88
C ALA A 442 -8.87 15.62 2.78
N ALA A 443 -8.92 14.44 3.39
CA ALA A 443 -7.86 13.91 4.25
C ALA A 443 -6.57 13.62 3.47
N VAL A 444 -6.68 12.98 2.30
CA VAL A 444 -5.54 12.69 1.43
C VAL A 444 -4.99 13.97 0.80
N TRP A 445 -5.88 14.81 0.25
CA TRP A 445 -5.51 16.08 -0.37
C TRP A 445 -4.74 16.98 0.59
N THR A 446 -5.24 17.13 1.83
CA THR A 446 -4.57 17.97 2.83
C THR A 446 -3.20 17.41 3.21
N ALA A 447 -3.07 16.08 3.35
CA ALA A 447 -1.78 15.44 3.56
C ALA A 447 -0.80 15.76 2.43
N HIS A 448 -1.22 15.66 1.17
CA HIS A 448 -0.38 15.98 0.00
C HIS A 448 -0.02 17.46 -0.12
N LYS A 449 -0.91 18.38 0.31
CA LYS A 449 -0.58 19.82 0.32
C LYS A 449 0.38 20.19 1.44
N VAL A 450 0.32 19.50 2.59
CA VAL A 450 1.24 19.71 3.71
C VAL A 450 2.59 19.04 3.43
N LEU A 451 2.57 17.83 2.90
CA LEU A 451 3.72 17.05 2.48
C LEU A 451 3.63 16.80 0.98
N PRO A 452 4.31 17.62 0.15
CA PRO A 452 4.42 17.34 -1.28
C PRO A 452 4.97 15.92 -1.53
N LEU A 453 4.51 15.29 -2.62
CA LEU A 453 4.90 13.93 -3.02
C LEU A 453 6.32 13.87 -3.64
N ASN A 454 7.29 14.52 -3.01
CA ASN A 454 8.69 14.57 -3.43
C ASN A 454 9.65 14.72 -2.21
N VAL A 455 10.95 14.91 -2.45
CA VAL A 455 11.99 15.06 -1.40
C VAL A 455 11.76 16.21 -0.42
N THR A 456 10.93 17.20 -0.77
CA THR A 456 10.63 18.33 0.13
C THR A 456 9.56 17.99 1.18
N GLY A 457 8.76 16.95 0.94
CA GLY A 457 7.64 16.52 1.79
C GLY A 457 7.74 15.05 2.18
N TYR A 458 6.96 14.19 1.52
CA TYR A 458 6.92 12.75 1.81
C TYR A 458 8.29 12.09 1.74
N GLY A 459 9.21 12.55 0.89
CA GLY A 459 10.57 12.03 0.86
C GLY A 459 11.25 12.07 2.23
N LYS A 460 11.05 13.12 3.04
CA LYS A 460 11.55 13.19 4.42
C LYS A 460 10.88 12.16 5.35
N LEU A 461 9.56 12.00 5.25
CA LEU A 461 8.80 11.06 6.09
C LEU A 461 9.17 9.60 5.77
N ILE A 462 9.27 9.28 4.49
CA ILE A 462 9.73 7.97 4.00
C ILE A 462 11.20 7.75 4.36
N GLY A 463 12.06 8.76 4.19
CA GLY A 463 13.47 8.70 4.57
C GLY A 463 13.65 8.38 6.06
N ALA A 464 12.88 9.04 6.94
CA ALA A 464 12.86 8.74 8.37
C ALA A 464 12.44 7.28 8.65
N SER A 465 11.42 6.76 7.97
CA SER A 465 11.00 5.37 8.13
C SER A 465 12.10 4.39 7.73
N ILE A 466 12.74 4.60 6.57
CA ILE A 466 13.85 3.78 6.07
C ILE A 466 15.04 3.85 7.03
N GLU A 467 15.43 5.05 7.47
CA GLU A 467 16.55 5.23 8.39
C GLU A 467 16.30 4.51 9.73
N GLY A 468 15.08 4.59 10.27
CA GLY A 468 14.68 3.85 11.45
C GLY A 468 14.78 2.33 11.27
N ALA A 469 14.40 1.82 10.09
CA ALA A 469 14.55 0.40 9.76
C ALA A 469 16.03 -0.02 9.74
N TYR A 470 16.89 0.79 9.12
CA TYR A 470 18.32 0.49 9.04
C TYR A 470 19.01 0.55 10.39
N ARG A 471 18.66 1.53 11.25
CA ARG A 471 19.13 1.54 12.64
C ARG A 471 18.73 0.26 13.38
N PHE A 472 17.51 -0.22 13.16
CA PHE A 472 17.03 -1.47 13.78
C PHE A 472 17.72 -2.71 13.21
N TYR A 473 17.88 -2.80 11.90
CA TYR A 473 18.60 -3.87 11.22
C TYR A 473 20.07 -3.95 11.70
N ASP A 474 20.76 -2.81 11.77
CA ASP A 474 22.14 -2.73 12.27
C ASP A 474 22.22 -3.08 13.76
N PHE A 475 21.23 -2.67 14.56
CA PHE A 475 21.14 -3.04 15.98
C PHE A 475 20.99 -4.56 16.16
N LEU A 476 20.21 -5.24 15.31
CA LEU A 476 20.01 -6.69 15.39
C LEU A 476 21.20 -7.48 14.84
N SER A 477 21.90 -6.92 13.86
CA SER A 477 23.05 -7.56 13.22
C SER A 477 24.13 -7.90 14.24
N GLU A 478 24.62 -9.14 14.20
CA GLU A 478 25.67 -9.67 15.09
C GLU A 478 25.30 -9.75 16.59
N LYS A 479 24.02 -9.61 16.96
CA LYS A 479 23.60 -9.77 18.35
C LYS A 479 23.61 -11.22 18.79
N GLU A 480 24.16 -11.45 19.98
CA GLU A 480 24.06 -12.69 20.72
C GLU A 480 23.61 -12.43 22.17
N PHE A 481 22.82 -13.36 22.70
CA PHE A 481 22.27 -13.33 24.05
C PHE A 481 22.70 -14.59 24.79
N LYS A 482 23.31 -14.43 25.97
CA LYS A 482 23.68 -15.57 26.82
C LYS A 482 22.53 -15.87 27.76
N VAL A 483 21.95 -17.07 27.66
CA VAL A 483 20.83 -17.50 28.48
C VAL A 483 21.18 -18.81 29.18
N GLY A 484 21.60 -18.71 30.44
CA GLY A 484 22.15 -19.86 31.17
C GLY A 484 23.46 -20.32 30.54
N ASP A 485 23.53 -21.58 30.12
CA ASP A 485 24.66 -22.19 29.40
C ASP A 485 24.54 -22.06 27.87
N LYS A 486 23.47 -21.46 27.36
CA LYS A 486 23.18 -21.34 25.93
C LYS A 486 23.55 -19.98 25.37
N THR A 487 23.92 -19.96 24.09
CA THR A 487 24.07 -18.74 23.29
C THR A 487 22.97 -18.70 22.25
N ILE A 488 22.13 -17.67 22.28
CA ILE A 488 21.09 -17.42 21.28
C ILE A 488 21.57 -16.30 20.36
N ARG A 489 21.63 -16.55 19.05
CA ARG A 489 22.06 -15.58 18.05
C ARG A 489 20.85 -15.04 17.29
N VAL A 490 20.94 -13.78 16.85
CA VAL A 490 19.96 -13.15 15.96
C VAL A 490 20.45 -13.26 14.52
N TYR A 491 19.55 -13.64 13.62
CA TYR A 491 19.81 -13.73 12.20
C TYR A 491 18.77 -12.91 11.44
N PRO A 492 19.14 -11.72 10.95
CA PRO A 492 18.30 -10.98 10.00
C PRO A 492 18.06 -11.82 8.74
N LEU A 493 16.83 -11.78 8.23
CA LEU A 493 16.38 -12.57 7.08
C LEU A 493 17.10 -12.14 5.79
N THR A 494 17.00 -10.86 5.47
CA THR A 494 17.60 -10.22 4.30
C THR A 494 17.84 -8.75 4.62
N LYS A 495 18.67 -8.09 3.80
CA LYS A 495 18.85 -6.65 3.87
C LYS A 495 17.53 -5.96 3.44
N PRO A 496 17.02 -4.96 4.20
CA PRO A 496 15.77 -4.29 3.85
C PRO A 496 15.90 -3.49 2.54
N ASP A 497 15.05 -3.77 1.55
CA ASP A 497 14.92 -2.90 0.37
C ASP A 497 14.13 -1.62 0.68
N PHE A 498 13.33 -1.65 1.74
CA PHE A 498 12.54 -0.52 2.21
C PHE A 498 12.64 -0.35 3.72
N ASN A 499 11.57 -0.58 4.48
CA ASN A 499 11.49 -0.28 5.91
C ASN A 499 11.00 -1.45 6.78
N MET A 500 10.94 -2.67 6.23
CA MET A 500 10.63 -3.88 6.97
C MET A 500 11.92 -4.62 7.33
N VAL A 501 12.00 -5.11 8.57
CA VAL A 501 13.13 -5.85 9.11
C VAL A 501 12.63 -7.14 9.73
N ASP A 502 13.02 -8.24 9.10
CA ASP A 502 12.64 -9.58 9.50
C ASP A 502 13.85 -10.33 10.04
N TYR A 503 13.64 -11.17 11.05
CA TYR A 503 14.73 -11.86 11.75
C TYR A 503 14.24 -13.13 12.48
N VAL A 504 15.18 -14.00 12.81
CA VAL A 504 14.96 -15.17 13.68
C VAL A 504 15.99 -15.22 14.80
N PHE A 505 15.59 -15.77 15.94
CA PHE A 505 16.51 -16.27 16.95
C PHE A 505 16.81 -17.75 16.69
N ASN A 506 18.08 -18.15 16.82
CA ASN A 506 18.45 -19.56 16.86
C ASN A 506 19.51 -19.83 17.94
N GLU A 507 19.41 -20.98 18.60
CA GLU A 507 20.41 -21.46 19.56
C GLU A 507 21.68 -21.92 18.80
N GLU A 508 22.85 -21.50 19.27
CA GLU A 508 24.13 -21.88 18.66
C GLU A 508 24.32 -23.41 18.67
N GLY A 509 24.54 -23.98 17.49
CA GLY A 509 24.63 -25.44 17.30
C GLY A 509 23.30 -26.17 17.14
N ASN A 510 22.16 -25.48 17.23
CA ASN A 510 20.86 -26.06 16.92
C ASN A 510 20.74 -26.35 15.41
N THR A 511 20.36 -27.58 15.08
CA THR A 511 20.12 -28.07 13.71
C THR A 511 18.70 -28.62 13.54
N ASP A 512 17.83 -28.41 14.53
CA ASP A 512 16.43 -28.83 14.53
C ASP A 512 15.53 -27.61 14.24
N LEU A 513 14.93 -27.59 13.05
CA LEU A 513 14.18 -26.42 12.57
C LEU A 513 12.87 -26.22 13.37
N GLU A 514 12.25 -27.30 13.84
CA GLU A 514 11.06 -27.26 14.72
C GLU A 514 11.38 -26.46 15.99
N LYS A 515 12.56 -26.70 16.60
CA LYS A 515 13.00 -26.00 17.81
C LYS A 515 13.23 -24.52 17.57
N MET A 516 13.77 -24.13 16.41
CA MET A 516 13.93 -22.72 16.07
C MET A 516 12.57 -22.04 15.87
N ASN A 517 11.64 -22.71 15.18
CA ASN A 517 10.27 -22.20 15.00
C ASN A 517 9.58 -21.99 16.34
N GLN A 518 9.66 -22.97 17.24
CA GLN A 518 9.09 -22.89 18.58
C GLN A 518 9.71 -21.75 19.40
N LEU A 519 11.04 -21.56 19.35
CA LEU A 519 11.71 -20.45 20.01
C LEU A 519 11.18 -19.09 19.54
N ASN A 520 11.04 -18.89 18.23
CA ASN A 520 10.55 -17.62 17.67
C ASN A 520 9.06 -17.39 17.98
N HIS A 521 8.25 -18.44 17.93
CA HIS A 521 6.84 -18.37 18.35
C HIS A 521 6.71 -18.00 19.84
N ASP A 522 7.45 -18.68 20.73
CA ASP A 522 7.42 -18.37 22.17
C ASP A 522 7.97 -16.97 22.46
N PHE A 523 8.99 -16.54 21.71
CA PHE A 523 9.49 -15.18 21.79
C PHE A 523 8.42 -14.16 21.40
N PHE A 524 7.73 -14.37 20.27
CA PHE A 524 6.60 -13.53 19.88
C PHE A 524 5.52 -13.49 20.96
N ASP A 525 5.14 -14.61 21.56
CA ASP A 525 4.13 -14.63 22.62
C ASP A 525 4.50 -13.72 23.80
N HIS A 526 5.79 -13.70 24.18
CA HIS A 526 6.31 -12.82 25.23
C HIS A 526 6.55 -11.38 24.77
N ALA A 527 6.86 -11.18 23.48
CA ALA A 527 7.07 -9.89 22.82
C ALA A 527 5.81 -9.38 22.10
N SER A 528 4.64 -9.87 22.49
CA SER A 528 3.34 -9.40 22.00
C SER A 528 2.41 -9.16 23.18
N TYR A 529 1.17 -8.79 22.87
CA TYR A 529 0.13 -8.62 23.89
C TYR A 529 -0.52 -9.94 24.32
N VAL A 530 -0.09 -11.09 23.77
CA VAL A 530 -0.67 -12.41 24.05
C VAL A 530 -0.27 -12.91 25.44
N LYS A 531 1.02 -13.16 25.68
CA LYS A 531 1.57 -13.49 27.01
C LYS A 531 2.28 -12.29 27.64
N GLY A 532 2.70 -11.31 26.86
CA GLY A 532 3.27 -10.05 27.37
C GLY A 532 2.20 -9.16 27.99
N GLY A 533 2.40 -8.74 29.24
CA GLY A 533 1.49 -7.80 29.89
C GLY A 533 1.40 -6.47 29.14
N LEU A 534 0.17 -5.98 28.90
CA LEU A 534 -0.12 -4.75 28.13
C LEU A 534 0.64 -3.50 28.61
N TYR A 535 0.91 -3.38 29.91
CA TYR A 535 1.41 -2.14 30.52
C TYR A 535 2.93 -2.10 30.80
N ASN A 536 3.67 -3.20 30.58
CA ASN A 536 5.11 -3.29 30.92
C ASN A 536 5.96 -3.98 29.84
N ASN A 537 5.55 -3.90 28.57
CA ASN A 537 6.34 -4.47 27.47
C ASN A 537 7.25 -3.41 26.83
N GLU A 538 8.55 -3.52 27.07
CA GLU A 538 9.60 -2.62 26.54
C GLU A 538 10.01 -2.96 25.09
N PHE A 539 9.58 -4.11 24.55
CA PHE A 539 9.86 -4.50 23.16
C PHE A 539 8.73 -5.38 22.62
N ILE A 540 8.02 -4.88 21.62
CA ILE A 540 6.88 -5.54 20.99
C ILE A 540 7.21 -5.80 19.53
N THR A 541 6.94 -7.01 19.05
CA THR A 541 7.17 -7.40 17.65
C THR A 541 5.98 -8.16 17.07
N SER A 542 6.01 -8.42 15.78
CA SER A 542 5.06 -9.28 15.08
C SER A 542 5.74 -10.57 14.64
N HIS A 543 4.97 -11.54 14.17
CA HIS A 543 5.52 -12.74 13.56
C HIS A 543 4.66 -13.18 12.38
N THR A 544 5.24 -14.03 11.54
CA THR A 544 4.58 -14.71 10.43
C THR A 544 5.26 -16.06 10.20
N ASP A 545 4.62 -16.91 9.40
CA ASP A 545 5.21 -18.19 8.97
C ASP A 545 5.44 -18.14 7.45
N PHE A 546 6.69 -18.40 7.03
CA PHE A 546 6.98 -18.67 5.64
C PHE A 546 6.83 -20.16 5.40
N ALA A 547 5.62 -20.57 5.02
CA ALA A 547 5.26 -21.96 4.79
C ALA A 547 5.32 -22.33 3.30
N THR A 548 5.70 -23.58 3.00
CA THR A 548 5.83 -24.08 1.63
C THR A 548 4.60 -23.84 0.72
N PRO A 549 3.33 -23.94 1.21
CA PRO A 549 2.16 -23.65 0.36
C PRO A 549 2.13 -22.22 -0.19
N ASP A 550 2.69 -21.25 0.52
CA ASP A 550 2.65 -19.84 0.17
C ASP A 550 3.97 -19.35 -0.43
N TYR A 551 5.09 -19.84 0.10
CA TYR A 551 6.45 -19.40 -0.19
C TYR A 551 7.27 -20.36 -1.05
N GLY A 552 6.74 -21.55 -1.37
CA GLY A 552 7.50 -22.58 -2.04
C GLY A 552 8.80 -22.88 -1.30
N ASN A 553 9.92 -22.88 -2.02
CA ASN A 553 11.26 -23.06 -1.45
C ASN A 553 12.05 -21.74 -1.33
N SER A 554 11.40 -20.58 -1.45
CA SER A 554 12.08 -19.29 -1.29
C SER A 554 12.82 -19.11 0.05
N PRO A 555 12.38 -19.68 1.20
CA PRO A 555 13.13 -19.56 2.46
C PRO A 555 14.25 -20.60 2.59
N LEU A 556 14.33 -21.59 1.70
CA LEU A 556 15.31 -22.68 1.80
C LEU A 556 16.77 -22.20 1.79
N PRO A 557 17.18 -21.23 0.93
CA PRO A 557 18.53 -20.66 0.98
C PRO A 557 18.86 -20.03 2.34
N PHE A 558 17.92 -19.26 2.91
CA PHE A 558 18.08 -18.68 4.24
C PHE A 558 18.21 -19.76 5.31
N VAL A 559 17.31 -20.73 5.34
CA VAL A 559 17.33 -21.87 6.28
C VAL A 559 18.64 -22.65 6.16
N LYS A 560 19.14 -22.91 4.95
CA LYS A 560 20.45 -23.53 4.72
C LYS A 560 21.61 -22.68 5.24
N SER A 561 21.53 -21.35 5.13
CA SER A 561 22.58 -20.44 5.64
C SER A 561 22.73 -20.50 7.17
N LEU A 562 21.68 -20.90 7.89
CA LEU A 562 21.68 -21.11 9.34
C LEU A 562 22.20 -22.49 9.77
N GLY A 563 22.54 -23.36 8.81
CA GLY A 563 23.07 -24.71 9.05
C GLY A 563 22.03 -25.83 9.08
N PHE A 564 20.76 -25.54 8.76
CA PHE A 564 19.72 -26.58 8.61
C PHE A 564 19.84 -27.27 7.25
N SER A 565 19.45 -28.55 7.21
CA SER A 565 19.46 -29.32 5.97
C SER A 565 18.16 -29.14 5.16
N GLU A 566 18.19 -29.50 3.87
CA GLU A 566 16.97 -29.55 3.05
C GLU A 566 15.95 -30.56 3.60
N GLY A 567 16.41 -31.69 4.16
CA GLY A 567 15.53 -32.65 4.80
C GLY A 567 14.84 -32.12 6.06
N GLU A 568 15.44 -31.14 6.75
CA GLU A 568 14.78 -30.44 7.88
C GLU A 568 13.70 -29.49 7.38
N TRP A 569 13.98 -28.74 6.31
CA TRP A 569 12.98 -27.90 5.65
C TRP A 569 11.79 -28.71 5.14
N ASP A 570 12.05 -29.82 4.44
CA ASP A 570 11.00 -30.70 3.91
C ASP A 570 10.16 -31.34 5.02
N ARG A 571 10.76 -31.60 6.19
CA ARG A 571 10.07 -32.15 7.36
C ARG A 571 9.14 -31.12 8.01
N GLU A 572 9.64 -29.91 8.25
CA GLU A 572 8.87 -28.85 8.95
C GLU A 572 7.89 -28.12 8.03
N GLY A 573 8.27 -27.91 6.76
CA GLY A 573 7.48 -27.21 5.76
C GLY A 573 7.26 -25.71 6.02
N LYS A 574 7.95 -25.13 7.01
CA LYS A 574 7.89 -23.69 7.31
C LYS A 574 9.07 -23.18 8.14
N VAL A 575 9.27 -21.87 8.10
CA VAL A 575 10.10 -21.12 9.06
C VAL A 575 9.29 -19.99 9.70
N THR A 576 9.30 -19.90 11.03
CA THR A 576 8.64 -18.83 11.79
C THR A 576 9.58 -17.63 11.90
N VAL A 577 9.12 -16.49 11.40
CA VAL A 577 9.91 -15.26 11.27
C VAL A 577 9.31 -14.16 12.15
N LEU A 578 10.16 -13.44 12.89
CA LEU A 578 9.78 -12.23 13.62
C LEU A 578 9.88 -11.02 12.69
N ARG A 579 8.92 -10.11 12.82
CA ARG A 579 8.69 -9.03 11.87
C ARG A 579 8.59 -7.66 12.51
N ALA A 580 9.23 -6.68 11.90
CA ALA A 580 9.16 -5.28 12.29
C ALA A 580 9.00 -4.37 11.07
N CYS A 581 7.96 -3.53 11.07
CA CYS A 581 7.82 -2.43 10.12
C CYS A 581 8.20 -1.12 10.81
N ALA A 582 9.24 -0.44 10.34
CA ALA A 582 9.72 0.81 10.92
C ALA A 582 8.83 2.00 10.56
N LEU A 583 7.58 1.97 11.01
CA LEU A 583 6.56 2.96 10.66
C LEU A 583 6.59 4.20 11.56
N SER A 584 7.28 4.14 12.70
CA SER A 584 7.41 5.30 13.58
C SER A 584 8.19 6.42 12.88
N PRO A 585 7.65 7.65 12.82
CA PRO A 585 8.36 8.78 12.23
C PRO A 585 9.51 9.28 13.11
N TYR A 586 9.74 8.67 14.28
CA TYR A 586 10.68 9.15 15.30
C TYR A 586 11.91 8.26 15.46
N ALA A 587 11.87 6.99 15.03
CA ALA A 587 12.95 6.03 15.22
C ALA A 587 14.21 6.31 14.37
N HIS A 588 14.12 7.25 13.42
CA HIS A 588 15.27 7.74 12.66
C HIS A 588 16.21 8.62 13.50
N ASP A 589 15.66 9.29 14.53
CA ASP A 589 16.41 10.18 15.42
C ASP A 589 17.36 9.32 16.26
N LYS A 590 18.65 9.56 16.12
CA LYS A 590 19.71 8.76 16.72
C LYS A 590 19.60 8.71 18.24
N ASP A 591 19.38 9.85 18.88
CA ASP A 591 19.32 9.94 20.34
C ASP A 591 18.11 9.17 20.87
N VAL A 592 16.97 9.27 20.16
CA VAL A 592 15.77 8.48 20.46
C VAL A 592 16.06 6.99 20.30
N PHE A 593 16.66 6.58 19.18
CA PHE A 593 16.96 5.18 18.92
C PHE A 593 17.90 4.59 19.97
N GLU A 594 19.00 5.29 20.30
CA GLU A 594 19.99 4.86 21.29
C GLU A 594 19.40 4.71 22.70
N GLU A 595 18.50 5.62 23.10
CA GLU A 595 17.79 5.51 24.38
C GLU A 595 16.96 4.22 24.48
N TYR A 596 16.26 3.87 23.40
CA TYR A 596 15.43 2.68 23.35
C TYR A 596 16.22 1.40 23.08
N ALA A 597 17.34 1.45 22.36
CA ALA A 597 18.17 0.28 22.07
C ALA A 597 18.60 -0.46 23.34
N VAL A 598 19.02 0.27 24.38
CA VAL A 598 19.39 -0.32 25.68
C VAL A 598 18.19 -1.01 26.35
N LYS A 599 17.00 -0.41 26.27
CA LYS A 599 15.77 -0.97 26.85
C LYS A 599 15.31 -2.21 26.07
N MET A 600 15.39 -2.16 24.74
CA MET A 600 15.07 -3.27 23.85
C MET A 600 15.99 -4.46 24.12
N GLU A 601 17.30 -4.25 24.17
CA GLU A 601 18.28 -5.33 24.41
C GLU A 601 18.00 -6.04 25.75
N LYS A 602 17.78 -5.26 26.82
CA LYS A 602 17.39 -5.80 28.12
C LYS A 602 16.06 -6.55 28.07
N ALA A 603 15.09 -6.06 27.31
CA ALA A 603 13.78 -6.69 27.16
C ALA A 603 13.85 -7.99 26.35
N ILE A 604 14.70 -8.06 25.32
CA ILE A 604 14.94 -9.27 24.53
C ILE A 604 15.60 -10.32 25.41
N GLN A 605 16.69 -9.97 26.12
CA GLN A 605 17.37 -10.84 27.08
C GLN A 605 16.40 -11.43 28.11
N GLY A 606 15.64 -10.57 28.80
CA GLY A 606 14.70 -11.02 29.84
C GLY A 606 13.52 -11.85 29.33
N LYS A 607 13.20 -11.79 28.04
CA LYS A 607 12.20 -12.68 27.40
C LYS A 607 12.81 -14.03 27.08
N LEU A 608 14.02 -14.06 26.51
CA LEU A 608 14.74 -15.30 26.26
C LEU A 608 15.00 -16.07 27.56
N GLU A 609 15.41 -15.38 28.64
CA GLU A 609 15.56 -15.98 29.98
C GLU A 609 14.28 -16.66 30.48
N LYS A 610 13.12 -16.04 30.28
CA LYS A 610 11.83 -16.64 30.64
C LYS A 610 11.52 -17.89 29.83
N ILE A 611 11.78 -17.88 28.52
CA ILE A 611 11.55 -19.03 27.63
C ILE A 611 12.39 -20.23 28.07
N TYR A 612 13.66 -19.98 28.41
CA TYR A 612 14.58 -21.03 28.87
C TYR A 612 14.48 -21.32 30.38
N ASN A 613 13.54 -20.69 31.11
CA ASN A 613 13.37 -20.81 32.55
C ASN A 613 14.66 -20.53 33.36
N VAL A 614 15.50 -19.64 32.86
CA VAL A 614 16.67 -19.12 33.57
C VAL A 614 16.18 -17.92 34.38
N VAL A 615 16.12 -18.07 35.71
CA VAL A 615 15.70 -16.97 36.59
C VAL A 615 16.78 -15.88 36.55
N ALA A 616 16.38 -14.65 36.22
CA ALA A 616 17.22 -13.46 36.29
C ALA A 616 17.66 -13.13 37.73
#